data_AF-A0AAW8JM95-F1
#
_entry.id   AF-A0AAW8JM95-F1
#
_cell.length_a   1.000
_cell.length_b   1.000
_cell.length_c   1.000
_cell.angle_alpha   90.00
_cell.angle_beta   90.00
_cell.angle_gamma   90.00
#
_symmetry.space_group_name_H-M   'P 1'
#
loop_
_entity.id
_entity.type
_entity.pdbx_description
1 polymer ?
#
loop_
_entity_poly.entity_id
_entity_poly.type
_entity_poly.pdbx_seq_one_letter_code
_entity_poly.pdbx_strand_id
1 'polypeptide(L)'
;ALYKFQIIRATEKFKAIVISASIAIALVFVVQIVLRLIFGSSIPYIFESNWLGIGFAGFVAVIASLNLILDFDLIENAAAQRAPKAFEWVCAIALLATLVWMYYSFMRLLSLIQGDD
;
A
#
# COMPACT_ATOMS: atom_id res chain seq x y z
N ALA A 1 25.71 11.21 23.26
CA ALA A 1 24.53 12.06 22.92
C ALA A 1 23.97 11.79 21.50
N LEU A 2 24.18 10.61 20.93
CA LEU A 2 23.84 10.27 19.54
C LEU A 2 22.78 9.14 19.43
N TYR A 3 22.08 8.85 20.53
CA TYR A 3 21.08 7.77 20.64
C TYR A 3 19.64 8.29 20.63
N LYS A 4 19.44 9.58 20.36
CA LYS A 4 18.18 10.32 20.57
C LYS A 4 17.58 10.86 19.27
N PHE A 5 17.95 10.29 18.13
CA PHE A 5 17.31 10.64 16.86
C PHE A 5 16.09 9.74 16.62
N GLN A 6 15.07 9.88 17.48
CA GLN A 6 13.69 9.54 17.13
C GLN A 6 13.12 10.60 16.15
N ILE A 7 13.82 10.83 15.03
CA ILE A 7 13.52 11.92 14.09
C ILE A 7 12.70 11.45 12.89
N ILE A 8 12.56 10.15 12.66
CA ILE A 8 11.59 9.67 11.67
C ILE A 8 10.26 9.40 12.38
N ARG A 9 9.65 10.45 12.96
CA ARG A 9 8.21 10.40 13.21
C ARG A 9 7.54 10.62 11.86
N ALA A 10 6.72 9.69 11.43
CA ALA A 10 5.80 9.91 10.32
C ALA A 10 5.01 11.19 10.63
N THR A 11 5.39 12.30 10.00
CA THR A 11 4.73 13.58 10.22
C THR A 11 3.26 13.39 9.84
N GLU A 12 2.30 13.99 10.56
CA GLU A 12 0.87 13.79 10.25
C GLU A 12 0.56 14.02 8.76
N LYS A 13 1.29 14.95 8.12
CA LYS A 13 1.24 15.21 6.68
C LYS A 13 1.70 14.02 5.84
N PHE A 14 2.79 13.34 6.20
CA PHE A 14 3.25 12.13 5.50
C PHE A 14 2.23 10.99 5.63
N LYS A 15 1.70 10.77 6.83
CA LYS A 15 0.63 9.79 7.08
C LYS A 15 -0.61 10.10 6.25
N ALA A 16 -1.05 11.36 6.24
CA ALA A 16 -2.19 11.80 5.44
C ALA A 16 -1.98 11.60 3.93
N ILE A 17 -0.79 11.92 3.41
CA ILE A 17 -0.45 11.72 1.99
C ILE A 17 -0.53 10.24 1.63
N VAL A 18 0.13 9.37 2.40
CA VAL A 18 0.16 7.92 2.11
C VAL A 18 -1.23 7.30 2.21
N ILE A 19 -2.01 7.65 3.24
CA ILE A 19 -3.40 7.15 3.38
C ILE A 19 -4.27 7.64 2.21
N SER A 20 -4.17 8.91 1.82
CA SER A 20 -4.92 9.44 0.68
C SER A 20 -4.54 8.77 -0.64
N ALA A 21 -3.24 8.46 -0.82
CA ALA A 21 -2.75 7.72 -1.98
C ALA A 21 -3.26 6.28 -2.00
N SER A 22 -3.25 5.58 -0.86
CA SER A 22 -3.84 4.23 -0.72
C SER A 22 -5.32 4.21 -1.09
N ILE A 23 -6.09 5.20 -0.63
CA ILE A 23 -7.52 5.33 -0.95
C ILE A 23 -7.72 5.58 -2.45
N ALA A 24 -6.93 6.46 -3.06
CA ALA A 24 -6.99 6.72 -4.49
C ALA A 24 -6.72 5.45 -5.31
N ILE A 25 -5.68 4.68 -4.94
CA ILE A 25 -5.34 3.40 -5.58
C ILE A 25 -6.49 2.40 -5.43
N ALA A 26 -7.07 2.28 -4.23
CA ALA A 26 -8.21 1.40 -3.99
C ALA A 26 -9.41 1.77 -4.87
N LEU A 27 -9.70 3.07 -5.04
CA LEU A 27 -10.78 3.55 -5.90
C LEU A 27 -10.53 3.18 -7.37
N VAL A 28 -9.29 3.30 -7.86
CA VAL A 28 -8.92 2.83 -9.19
C VAL A 28 -9.22 1.34 -9.35
N PHE A 29 -8.85 0.49 -8.38
CA PHE A 29 -9.16 -0.94 -8.42
C PHE A 29 -10.67 -1.23 -8.39
N VAL A 30 -11.45 -0.48 -7.60
CA VAL A 30 -12.92 -0.63 -7.57
C VAL A 30 -13.53 -0.30 -8.93
N VAL A 31 -13.12 0.82 -9.54
CA VAL A 31 -13.59 1.20 -10.87
C VAL A 31 -13.25 0.13 -11.91
N GLN A 32 -12.05 -0.45 -11.82
CA GLN A 32 -11.64 -1.57 -12.69
C GLN A 32 -12.55 -2.79 -12.53
N ILE A 33 -12.86 -3.20 -11.29
CA ILE A 33 -13.74 -4.33 -11.02
C ILE A 33 -15.14 -4.08 -11.58
N VAL A 34 -15.68 -2.88 -11.36
CA VAL A 34 -17.02 -2.50 -11.83
C VAL A 34 -17.08 -2.49 -13.35
N LEU A 35 -16.08 -1.92 -14.02
CA LEU A 35 -16.02 -1.90 -15.48
C LEU A 35 -15.88 -3.30 -16.06
N ARG A 36 -15.03 -4.15 -15.47
CA ARG A 36 -14.87 -5.55 -15.87
C ARG A 36 -16.16 -6.35 -15.70
N LEU A 37 -16.94 -6.07 -14.65
CA LEU A 37 -18.20 -6.76 -14.35
C LEU A 37 -19.35 -6.32 -15.27
N ILE A 38 -19.45 -5.03 -15.60
CA ILE A 38 -20.57 -4.46 -16.37
C ILE A 38 -20.33 -4.55 -17.87
N PHE A 39 -19.11 -4.28 -18.33
CA PHE A 39 -18.80 -4.16 -19.77
C PHE A 39 -18.05 -5.38 -20.32
N GLY A 40 -17.63 -6.32 -19.47
CA GLY A 40 -16.81 -7.47 -19.88
C GLY A 40 -15.42 -7.08 -20.42
N SER A 41 -15.12 -5.78 -20.48
CA SER A 41 -13.85 -5.21 -20.91
C SER A 41 -13.08 -4.67 -19.70
N SER A 42 -11.79 -4.98 -19.66
CA SER A 42 -10.81 -4.30 -18.81
C SER A 42 -10.66 -2.84 -19.27
N ILE A 43 -10.31 -1.91 -18.36
CA ILE A 43 -9.93 -0.56 -18.79
C ILE A 43 -8.71 -0.68 -19.72
N PRO A 44 -8.83 -0.31 -21.00
CA PRO A 44 -7.68 -0.28 -21.91
C PRO A 44 -6.66 0.74 -21.38
N TYR A 45 -5.36 0.52 -21.58
CA TYR A 45 -4.23 1.38 -21.19
C TYR A 45 -3.63 1.31 -19.77
N ILE A 46 -4.34 0.87 -18.72
CA ILE A 46 -3.74 0.78 -17.35
C ILE A 46 -3.28 -0.65 -17.01
N PHE A 47 -3.83 -1.64 -17.70
CA PHE A 47 -3.61 -3.07 -17.46
C PHE A 47 -3.05 -3.83 -18.67
N GLU A 48 -2.79 -3.13 -19.77
CA GLU A 48 -2.03 -3.69 -20.90
C GLU A 48 -0.53 -3.37 -20.72
N SER A 49 0.35 -4.24 -21.24
CA SER A 49 1.82 -4.10 -21.31
C SER A 49 2.26 -2.84 -22.07
N ASN A 50 2.00 -1.68 -21.48
CA ASN A 50 2.43 -0.37 -21.94
C ASN A 50 3.27 0.28 -20.84
N TRP A 51 4.19 1.18 -21.20
CA TRP A 51 5.11 1.84 -20.25
C TRP A 51 4.37 2.40 -19.02
N LEU A 52 3.17 2.93 -19.23
CA LEU A 52 2.31 3.47 -18.16
C LEU A 52 1.89 2.43 -17.11
N GLY A 53 1.67 1.16 -17.50
CA GLY A 53 1.31 0.07 -16.58
C GLY A 53 2.46 -0.30 -15.65
N ILE A 54 3.68 -0.41 -16.18
CA ILE A 54 4.91 -0.64 -15.41
C ILE A 54 5.14 0.51 -14.43
N GLY A 55 5.03 1.76 -14.90
CA GLY A 55 5.19 2.95 -14.06
C GLY A 55 4.16 3.01 -12.92
N PHE A 56 2.90 2.70 -13.22
CA PHE A 56 1.84 2.67 -12.21
C PHE A 56 2.04 1.54 -11.18
N ALA A 57 2.43 0.35 -11.61
CA ALA A 57 2.73 -0.75 -10.69
C ALA A 57 3.94 -0.42 -9.78
N GLY A 58 4.97 0.24 -10.33
CA GLY A 58 6.10 0.79 -9.56
C GLY A 58 5.65 1.78 -8.51
N PHE A 59 4.80 2.73 -8.90
CA PHE A 59 4.24 3.71 -7.98
C PHE A 59 3.44 3.06 -6.84
N VAL A 60 2.57 2.10 -7.16
CA VAL A 60 1.78 1.35 -6.16
C VAL A 60 2.69 0.57 -5.21
N ALA A 61 3.75 -0.07 -5.71
CA ALA A 61 4.71 -0.79 -4.88
C ALA A 61 5.44 0.13 -3.89
N VAL A 62 5.84 1.33 -4.33
CA VAL A 62 6.43 2.34 -3.43
C VAL A 62 5.43 2.76 -2.35
N ILE A 63 4.18 3.07 -2.71
CA ILE A 63 3.14 3.43 -1.73
C ILE A 63 2.88 2.28 -0.75
N ALA A 64 2.89 1.02 -1.21
CA ALA A 64 2.74 -0.15 -0.34
C ALA A 64 3.86 -0.23 0.70
N SER A 65 5.12 0.01 0.31
CA SER A 65 6.24 0.07 1.26
C SER A 65 6.10 1.21 2.27
N LEU A 66 5.54 2.37 1.87
CA LEU A 66 5.27 3.47 2.80
C LEU A 66 4.14 3.15 3.79
N ASN A 67 3.13 2.37 3.40
CA ASN A 67 2.08 1.93 4.34
C ASN A 67 2.65 1.05 5.46
N LEU A 68 3.66 0.22 5.17
CA LEU A 68 4.30 -0.62 6.18
C LEU A 68 5.05 0.22 7.24
N ILE A 69 5.62 1.36 6.86
CA ILE A 69 6.18 2.33 7.80
C ILE A 69 5.08 2.92 8.70
N LEU A 70 3.90 3.21 8.14
CA LEU A 70 2.76 3.70 8.92
C LEU A 70 2.22 2.64 9.88
N ASP A 71 2.21 1.36 9.48
CA ASP A 71 1.80 0.26 10.36
C ASP A 71 2.74 0.11 11.55
N PHE A 72 4.06 0.21 11.32
CA PHE A 72 5.04 0.20 12.42
C PHE A 72 4.90 1.41 13.34
N ASP A 73 4.69 2.61 12.80
CA ASP A 73 4.43 3.80 13.61
C ASP A 73 3.13 3.66 14.42
N LEU A 74 2.09 3.04 13.86
CA LEU A 74 0.84 2.76 14.58
C LEU A 74 1.08 1.76 15.72
N ILE A 75 1.87 0.71 15.49
CA ILE A 75 2.25 -0.29 16.51
C ILE A 75 3.06 0.36 17.65
N GLU A 76 4.07 1.17 17.33
CA GLU A 76 4.91 1.83 18.32
C GLU A 76 4.07 2.79 19.19
N ASN A 77 3.16 3.54 18.57
CA ASN A 77 2.24 4.43 19.28
C ASN A 77 1.22 3.66 20.14
N ALA A 78 0.69 2.54 19.64
CA ALA A 78 -0.24 1.69 20.40
C ALA A 78 0.44 1.02 21.61
N ALA A 79 1.68 0.56 21.43
CA ALA A 79 2.50 0.00 22.51
C ALA A 79 2.86 1.06 23.56
N ALA A 80 3.23 2.27 23.13
CA ALA A 80 3.54 3.39 24.02
C ALA A 80 2.34 3.81 24.88
N GLN A 81 1.13 3.73 24.33
CA GLN A 81 -0.11 4.07 25.02
C GLN A 81 -0.64 2.94 25.94
N ARG A 82 0.07 1.81 26.05
CA ARG A 82 -0.38 0.60 26.78
C ARG A 82 -1.82 0.20 26.38
N ALA A 83 -2.10 0.22 25.08
CA ALA A 83 -3.41 -0.14 24.55
C ALA A 83 -3.83 -1.56 25.01
N PRO A 84 -5.14 -1.85 25.14
CA PRO A 84 -5.63 -3.14 25.60
C PRO A 84 -5.06 -4.30 24.77
N LYS A 85 -4.85 -5.49 25.35
CA LYS A 85 -4.30 -6.67 24.63
C LYS A 85 -5.00 -7.02 23.31
N ALA A 86 -6.29 -6.67 23.16
CA ALA A 86 -7.04 -6.86 21.91
C ALA A 86 -6.48 -6.02 20.74
N PHE A 87 -5.85 -4.88 21.03
CA PHE A 87 -5.22 -4.02 20.01
C PHE A 87 -3.96 -4.65 19.40
N GLU A 88 -3.25 -5.51 20.13
CA GLU A 88 -2.06 -6.20 19.61
C GLU A 88 -2.42 -7.08 18.41
N TRP A 89 -3.54 -7.81 18.49
CA TRP A 89 -4.01 -8.68 17.42
C TRP A 89 -4.46 -7.87 16.18
N VAL A 90 -5.16 -6.74 16.40
CA VAL A 90 -5.56 -5.84 15.32
C VAL A 90 -4.34 -5.26 14.60
N CYS A 91 -3.33 -4.84 15.35
CA CYS A 91 -2.09 -4.32 14.79
C CYS A 91 -1.31 -5.40 14.00
N ALA A 92 -1.26 -6.64 14.52
CA ALA A 92 -0.65 -7.76 13.82
C ALA A 92 -1.36 -8.09 12.51
N ILE A 93 -2.69 -8.04 12.48
CA ILE A 93 -3.49 -8.23 11.26
C ILE A 93 -3.24 -7.12 10.25
N ALA A 94 -3.21 -5.86 10.70
CA ALA A 94 -2.94 -4.73 9.82
C ALA A 94 -1.58 -4.89 9.12
N LEU A 95 -0.54 -5.24 9.89
CA LEU A 95 0.79 -5.51 9.36
C LEU A 95 0.78 -6.68 8.36
N LEU A 96 0.11 -7.80 8.69
CA LEU A 96 -0.02 -8.95 7.79
C LEU A 96 -0.73 -8.57 6.48
N ALA A 97 -1.82 -7.81 6.56
CA ALA A 97 -2.57 -7.35 5.40
C ALA A 97 -1.69 -6.49 4.48
N THR A 98 -0.94 -5.55 5.03
CA THR A 98 0.01 -4.71 4.26
C THR A 98 1.14 -5.53 3.67
N LEU A 99 1.62 -6.57 4.37
CA LEU A 99 2.65 -7.46 3.86
C LEU A 99 2.16 -8.29 2.66
N VAL A 100 0.93 -8.81 2.73
CA VAL A 100 0.28 -9.50 1.61
C VAL A 100 0.02 -8.54 0.44
N TRP A 101 -0.44 -7.32 0.73
CA TRP A 101 -0.66 -6.28 -0.29
C TRP A 101 0.63 -5.90 -1.03
N MET A 102 1.71 -5.72 -0.27
CA MET A 102 3.05 -5.45 -0.79
C MET A 102 3.55 -6.63 -1.65
N TYR A 103 3.35 -7.87 -1.21
CA TYR A 103 3.68 -9.06 -1.99
C TYR A 103 2.98 -9.05 -3.36
N TYR A 104 1.66 -8.79 -3.37
CA TYR A 104 0.91 -8.68 -4.62
C TYR A 104 1.43 -7.55 -5.51
N SER A 105 1.80 -6.41 -4.92
CA SER A 105 2.33 -5.26 -5.66
C SER A 105 3.66 -5.59 -6.35
N PHE A 106 4.57 -6.30 -5.69
CA PHE A 106 5.82 -6.76 -6.28
C PHE A 106 5.60 -7.82 -7.35
N MET A 107 4.71 -8.79 -7.12
CA MET A 107 4.37 -9.79 -8.12
C MET A 107 3.81 -9.15 -9.39
N ARG A 108 2.92 -8.16 -9.24
CA ARG A 108 2.35 -7.43 -10.37
C ARG A 108 3.41 -6.61 -11.13
N LEU A 109 4.31 -5.94 -10.40
CA LEU A 109 5.43 -5.21 -11.01
C LEU A 109 6.30 -6.15 -11.85
N LEU A 110 6.69 -7.30 -11.29
CA LEU A 110 7.54 -8.28 -11.96
C LEU A 110 6.86 -8.87 -13.20
N SER A 111 5.57 -9.20 -13.12
CA SER A 111 4.78 -9.68 -14.25
C SER A 111 4.75 -8.67 -15.41
N LEU A 112 4.52 -7.38 -15.11
CA LEU A 112 4.51 -6.33 -16.13
C LEU A 112 5.90 -6.07 -16.76
N ILE A 113 6.97 -6.28 -16.00
CA ILE A 113 8.35 -6.18 -16.52
C ILE A 113 8.70 -7.40 -17.38
N GLN A 114 8.19 -8.58 -17.05
CA GLN A 114 8.42 -9.81 -17.81
C GLN A 114 7.67 -9.86 -19.14
N GLY A 115 6.67 -9.00 -19.36
CA GLY A 115 5.99 -8.85 -20.64
C GLY A 115 5.03 -9.99 -21.00
N ASP A 116 4.75 -10.91 -20.08
CA ASP A 116 3.70 -11.91 -20.22
C ASP A 116 2.34 -11.27 -19.84
N ASP A 117 1.59 -10.87 -20.88
CA ASP A 117 0.15 -10.59 -20.81
C ASP A 117 -0.66 -11.91 -20.87
#